data_AF-A0A6L4AHS6-F1
#
_entry.id   AF-A0A6L4AHS6-F1
#
_cell.length_a   1.000
_cell.length_b   1.000
_cell.length_c   1.000
_cell.angle_alpha   90.00
_cell.angle_beta   90.00
_cell.angle_gamma   90.00
#
_symmetry.space_group_name_H-M   'P 1'
#
loop_
_entity.id
_entity.type
_entity.pdbx_description
1 polymer ?
#
loop_
_entity_poly.entity_id
_entity_poly.type
_entity_poly.pdbx_seq_one_letter_code
_entity_poly.pdbx_strand_id
1 'polypeptide(L)'
;MKKICCLFLILILSLFLNGCSDDDDSTTVSGAGDTKTATAPAATEYSQKATFTSYGTRNGGRQAWRIPGKGPSFGKQIKVVFSNGHTVYVKNTSKNYRESDGFVFKPGIGPNGHGASNTGTAHGGVYLHAPYGNRSKQVTFYFNR
;
A
#
# COMPACT_ATOMS: atom_id res chain seq x y z
N MET A 1 8.86 0.90 -53.90
CA MET A 1 8.57 2.29 -53.51
C MET A 1 9.69 2.76 -52.59
N LYS A 2 10.15 4.01 -52.78
CA LYS A 2 11.42 4.55 -52.27
C LYS A 2 11.39 4.85 -50.76
N LYS A 3 12.57 4.69 -50.15
CA LYS A 3 13.01 5.01 -48.78
C LYS A 3 12.63 6.44 -48.36
N ILE A 4 12.44 6.68 -47.05
CA ILE A 4 13.10 7.76 -46.30
C ILE A 4 13.02 7.46 -44.79
N CYS A 5 14.21 7.43 -44.21
CA CYS A 5 14.54 7.35 -42.81
C CYS A 5 14.54 8.79 -42.27
N CYS A 6 13.85 9.07 -41.17
CA CYS A 6 13.98 10.34 -40.45
C CYS A 6 14.30 10.08 -38.99
N LEU A 7 15.60 9.94 -38.76
CA LEU A 7 16.29 10.07 -37.49
C LEU A 7 16.59 11.58 -37.28
N PHE A 8 16.03 12.19 -36.23
CA PHE A 8 16.38 13.49 -35.64
C PHE A 8 15.92 13.40 -34.18
N LEU A 9 16.73 13.20 -33.14
CA LEU A 9 17.94 13.86 -32.63
C LEU A 9 17.74 15.34 -32.21
N ILE A 10 17.92 15.54 -30.89
CA ILE A 10 18.27 16.76 -30.12
C ILE A 10 17.13 17.66 -29.61
N LEU A 11 16.92 17.69 -28.28
CA LEU A 11 17.29 18.86 -27.44
C LEU A 11 17.32 18.49 -25.94
N ILE A 12 18.50 18.61 -25.35
CA ILE A 12 18.79 18.54 -23.91
C ILE A 12 18.41 19.89 -23.30
N LEU A 13 17.59 19.91 -22.25
CA LEU A 13 17.36 21.10 -21.42
C LEU A 13 18.03 20.91 -20.06
N SER A 14 19.27 21.40 -19.96
CA SER A 14 20.00 21.58 -18.71
C SER A 14 19.62 22.93 -18.12
N LEU A 15 18.93 22.96 -16.98
CA LEU A 15 18.85 24.15 -16.14
C LEU A 15 19.85 23.99 -15.00
N PHE A 16 20.98 24.69 -15.15
CA PHE A 16 21.84 25.08 -14.05
C PHE A 16 21.14 26.19 -13.27
N LEU A 17 21.03 26.05 -11.95
CA LEU A 17 20.96 27.18 -11.03
C LEU A 17 22.04 27.00 -9.98
N ASN A 18 23.07 27.84 -10.13
CA ASN A 18 24.10 28.11 -9.14
C ASN A 18 23.44 28.70 -7.88
N GLY A 19 23.68 28.06 -6.75
CA GLY A 19 23.55 28.66 -5.43
C GLY A 19 24.87 28.45 -4.70
N CYS A 20 25.82 29.34 -4.94
CA CYS A 20 27.10 29.42 -4.25
C CYS A 20 26.99 30.55 -3.23
N SER A 21 27.09 30.20 -1.95
CA SER A 21 27.44 31.14 -0.88
C SER A 21 28.29 30.35 0.10
N ASP A 22 29.60 30.58 0.00
CA ASP A 22 30.58 30.29 1.03
C ASP A 22 30.57 31.46 2.03
N ASP A 23 30.44 31.15 3.31
CA ASP A 23 31.06 31.90 4.40
C ASP A 23 31.53 30.88 5.43
N ASP A 24 32.84 30.71 5.49
CA ASP A 24 33.58 30.00 6.53
C ASP A 24 33.45 30.74 7.87
N ASP A 25 33.14 30.03 8.96
CA ASP A 25 33.89 30.24 10.19
C ASP A 25 34.01 28.94 11.01
N SER A 26 35.23 28.74 11.47
CA SER A 26 35.73 27.59 12.19
C SER A 26 35.28 27.60 13.65
N THR A 27 34.91 26.44 14.19
CA THR A 27 35.24 26.07 15.58
C THR A 27 35.13 24.56 15.78
N THR A 28 36.26 23.96 16.14
CA THR A 28 36.41 22.60 16.67
C THR A 28 35.67 22.39 17.99
N VAL A 29 34.82 21.36 18.09
CA VAL A 29 34.60 20.59 19.32
C VAL A 29 34.42 19.11 18.98
N SER A 30 35.31 18.28 19.54
CA SER A 30 35.27 16.83 19.52
C SER A 30 34.01 16.27 20.20
N GLY A 31 33.31 15.34 19.55
CA GLY A 31 32.16 14.63 20.09
C GLY A 31 32.12 13.20 19.59
N ALA A 32 32.33 12.26 20.53
CA ALA A 32 32.47 10.83 20.34
C ALA A 32 31.29 10.15 19.61
N GLY A 33 31.66 9.27 18.67
CA GLY A 33 31.16 7.89 18.64
C GLY A 33 29.72 7.64 18.23
N ASP A 34 29.39 7.81 16.95
CA ASP A 34 28.24 7.11 16.37
C ASP A 34 28.68 5.76 15.80
N THR A 35 28.54 4.75 16.65
CA THR A 35 28.54 3.35 16.24
C THR A 35 27.49 3.19 15.15
N LYS A 36 27.94 2.85 13.94
CA LYS A 36 27.09 2.41 12.83
C LYS A 36 26.43 1.10 13.26
N THR A 37 25.32 1.21 13.98
CA THR A 37 24.50 0.07 14.38
C THR A 37 23.96 -0.53 13.09
N ALA A 38 24.56 -1.63 12.66
CA ALA A 38 23.98 -2.48 11.63
C ALA A 38 22.59 -2.88 12.12
N THR A 39 21.56 -2.28 11.51
CA THR A 39 20.17 -2.65 11.75
C THR A 39 20.05 -4.14 11.42
N ALA A 40 19.88 -4.96 12.44
CA ALA A 40 19.55 -6.37 12.29
C ALA A 40 18.34 -6.50 11.34
N PRO A 41 18.26 -7.54 10.49
CA PRO A 41 17.13 -7.70 9.58
C PRO A 41 15.85 -7.66 10.41
N ALA A 42 14.98 -6.70 10.12
CA ALA A 42 13.71 -6.55 10.81
C ALA A 42 13.01 -7.91 10.81
N ALA A 43 12.70 -8.43 12.00
CA ALA A 43 11.91 -9.64 12.14
C ALA A 43 10.69 -9.49 11.22
N THR A 44 10.51 -10.41 10.28
CA THR A 44 9.41 -10.33 9.30
C THR A 44 8.09 -10.30 10.07
N GLU A 45 7.49 -9.11 10.16
CA GLU A 45 6.23 -8.85 10.88
C GLU A 45 5.08 -9.72 10.36
N TYR A 46 5.25 -10.34 9.19
CA TYR A 46 4.30 -11.23 8.56
C TYR A 46 5.00 -12.51 8.07
N SER A 47 4.49 -13.67 8.46
CA SER A 47 5.02 -15.01 8.18
C SER A 47 4.24 -15.74 7.08
N GLN A 48 3.02 -15.27 6.79
CA GLN A 48 2.13 -15.87 5.80
C GLN A 48 1.66 -14.84 4.78
N LYS A 49 1.32 -15.32 3.58
CA LYS A 49 0.70 -14.49 2.53
C LYS A 49 -0.38 -15.24 1.75
N ALA A 50 -1.38 -14.52 1.28
CA ALA A 50 -2.42 -15.03 0.40
C ALA A 50 -2.84 -13.96 -0.62
N THR A 51 -2.97 -14.35 -1.90
CA THR A 51 -3.37 -13.44 -2.98
C THR A 51 -4.78 -13.75 -3.45
N PHE A 52 -5.56 -12.69 -3.68
CA PHE A 52 -6.97 -12.78 -4.06
C PHE A 52 -7.25 -11.95 -5.31
N THR A 53 -8.11 -12.48 -6.17
CA THR A 53 -8.55 -11.83 -7.41
C THR A 53 -9.84 -11.05 -7.18
N SER A 54 -9.90 -9.86 -7.75
CA SER A 54 -11.10 -9.01 -7.68
C SER A 54 -12.25 -9.65 -8.42
N TYR A 55 -13.47 -9.53 -7.89
CA TYR A 55 -14.69 -9.91 -8.61
C TYR A 55 -15.23 -8.76 -9.50
N GLY A 56 -14.43 -7.71 -9.68
CA GLY A 56 -14.68 -6.62 -10.60
C GLY A 56 -14.94 -5.27 -9.93
N THR A 57 -15.33 -4.32 -10.77
CA THR A 57 -15.53 -2.92 -10.39
C THR A 57 -16.89 -2.72 -9.72
N ARG A 58 -16.94 -2.06 -8.55
CA ARG A 58 -18.15 -1.76 -7.78
C ARG A 58 -18.07 -0.35 -7.16
N ASN A 59 -19.21 0.13 -6.64
CA ASN A 59 -19.38 1.32 -5.79
C ASN A 59 -18.34 2.44 -6.01
N GLY A 60 -18.63 3.33 -6.97
CA GLY A 60 -17.73 4.45 -7.29
C GLY A 60 -16.51 4.02 -8.12
N GLY A 61 -16.63 2.97 -8.92
CA GLY A 61 -15.59 2.59 -9.88
C GLY A 61 -14.37 1.87 -9.28
N ARG A 62 -14.46 1.35 -8.06
CA ARG A 62 -13.34 0.68 -7.36
C ARG A 62 -13.32 -0.81 -7.62
N GLN A 63 -12.14 -1.44 -7.64
CA GLN A 63 -12.07 -2.91 -7.57
C GLN A 63 -12.55 -3.40 -6.21
N ALA A 64 -13.21 -4.55 -6.20
CA ALA A 64 -13.77 -5.15 -5.00
C ALA A 64 -13.41 -6.64 -4.86
N TRP A 65 -13.31 -7.11 -3.62
CA TRP A 65 -13.02 -8.51 -3.28
C TRP A 65 -14.01 -9.05 -2.26
N ARG A 66 -14.35 -10.33 -2.43
CA ARG A 66 -15.00 -11.18 -1.44
C ARG A 66 -14.01 -12.27 -1.06
N ILE A 67 -13.31 -12.07 0.04
CA ILE A 67 -12.23 -12.95 0.48
C ILE A 67 -12.84 -13.99 1.43
N PRO A 68 -12.64 -15.30 1.18
CA PRO A 68 -13.09 -16.33 2.09
C PRO A 68 -12.33 -16.24 3.41
N GLY A 69 -13.04 -16.45 4.52
CA GLY A 69 -12.49 -16.31 5.87
C GLY A 69 -12.76 -14.93 6.48
N LYS A 70 -12.95 -14.92 7.80
CA LYS A 70 -13.19 -13.70 8.58
C LYS A 70 -11.87 -12.99 8.85
N GLY A 71 -11.89 -11.67 9.02
CA GLY A 71 -10.69 -10.88 9.32
C GLY A 71 -9.78 -11.50 10.39
N PRO A 72 -10.29 -11.92 11.56
CA PRO A 72 -9.48 -12.51 12.62
C PRO A 72 -8.79 -13.84 12.25
N SER A 73 -9.23 -14.53 11.20
CA SER A 73 -8.56 -15.74 10.70
C SER A 73 -7.24 -15.45 9.96
N PHE A 74 -6.96 -14.17 9.72
CA PHE A 74 -5.70 -13.65 9.20
C PHE A 74 -4.89 -12.96 10.31
N GLY A 75 -5.10 -13.33 11.57
CA GLY A 75 -4.41 -12.70 12.71
C GLY A 75 -5.00 -11.37 13.13
N LYS A 76 -4.35 -10.70 14.10
CA LYS A 76 -4.82 -9.42 14.68
C LYS A 76 -4.66 -8.23 13.73
N GLN A 77 -3.68 -8.30 12.84
CA GLN A 77 -3.35 -7.26 11.88
C GLN A 77 -2.90 -7.86 10.55
N ILE A 78 -3.10 -7.13 9.46
CA ILE A 78 -2.66 -7.51 8.12
C ILE A 78 -2.03 -6.33 7.38
N LYS A 79 -1.10 -6.63 6.48
CA LYS A 79 -0.65 -5.72 5.42
C LYS A 79 -1.30 -6.14 4.11
N VAL A 80 -1.97 -5.20 3.46
CA VAL A 80 -2.68 -5.40 2.20
C VAL A 80 -1.90 -4.70 1.09
N VAL A 81 -1.43 -5.45 0.10
CA VAL A 81 -0.64 -4.92 -1.03
C VAL A 81 -1.40 -5.14 -2.33
N PHE A 82 -1.70 -4.06 -3.04
CA PHE A 82 -2.31 -4.10 -4.36
C PHE A 82 -1.25 -4.29 -5.45
N SER A 83 -1.63 -4.84 -6.61
CA SER A 83 -0.67 -5.08 -7.70
C SER A 83 -0.02 -3.80 -8.27
N ASN A 84 -0.60 -2.63 -8.05
CA ASN A 84 0.01 -1.33 -8.39
C ASN A 84 1.01 -0.81 -7.33
N GLY A 85 1.33 -1.60 -6.31
CA GLY A 85 2.26 -1.24 -5.24
C GLY A 85 1.64 -0.49 -4.05
N HIS A 86 0.40 -0.01 -4.16
CA HIS A 86 -0.27 0.64 -3.03
C HIS A 86 -0.41 -0.35 -1.87
N THR A 87 -0.10 0.10 -0.65
CA THR A 87 -0.02 -0.74 0.55
C THR A 87 -0.82 -0.11 1.68
N VAL A 88 -1.66 -0.92 2.34
CA VAL A 88 -2.49 -0.52 3.48
C VAL A 88 -2.21 -1.42 4.68
N TYR A 89 -2.15 -0.85 5.88
CA TYR A 89 -1.92 -1.58 7.13
C TYR A 89 -3.18 -1.59 7.98
N VAL A 90 -3.88 -2.73 8.01
CA VAL A 90 -5.08 -2.92 8.84
C VAL A 90 -4.64 -3.44 10.20
N LYS A 91 -4.57 -2.55 11.19
CA LYS A 91 -4.07 -2.85 12.55
C LYS A 91 -5.05 -3.63 13.44
N ASN A 92 -6.31 -3.74 13.03
CA ASN A 92 -7.33 -4.51 13.75
C ASN A 92 -8.29 -5.19 12.78
N THR A 93 -8.03 -6.46 12.51
CA THR A 93 -8.83 -7.28 11.60
C THR A 93 -10.19 -7.69 12.15
N SER A 94 -10.52 -7.34 13.40
CA SER A 94 -11.85 -7.56 13.99
C SER A 94 -12.79 -6.37 13.77
N LYS A 95 -12.29 -5.24 13.24
CA LYS A 95 -13.06 -4.02 13.03
C LYS A 95 -13.15 -3.66 11.57
N ASN A 96 -14.18 -2.89 11.23
CA ASN A 96 -14.23 -2.18 9.97
C ASN A 96 -13.10 -1.15 9.94
N TYR A 97 -12.38 -1.05 8.82
CA TYR A 97 -11.30 -0.11 8.64
C TYR A 97 -11.43 0.59 7.28
N ARG A 98 -11.18 1.89 7.25
CA ARG A 98 -11.37 2.74 6.07
C ARG A 98 -10.29 3.80 6.06
N GLU A 99 -9.80 4.13 4.87
CA GLU A 99 -8.92 5.26 4.64
C GLU A 99 -9.65 6.36 3.86
N SER A 100 -9.12 7.58 3.90
CA SER A 100 -9.69 8.73 3.21
C SER A 100 -9.66 8.60 1.69
N ASP A 101 -8.74 7.80 1.15
CA ASP A 101 -8.60 7.51 -0.28
C ASP A 101 -9.66 6.52 -0.82
N GLY A 102 -10.56 6.06 0.05
CA GLY A 102 -11.65 5.15 -0.29
C GLY A 102 -11.34 3.67 -0.11
N PHE A 103 -10.17 3.28 0.41
CA PHE A 103 -9.96 1.91 0.87
C PHE A 103 -11.01 1.53 1.92
N VAL A 104 -11.52 0.30 1.83
CA VAL A 104 -12.44 -0.26 2.83
C VAL A 104 -12.06 -1.71 3.09
N PHE A 105 -11.94 -2.06 4.36
CA PHE A 105 -11.86 -3.42 4.87
C PHE A 105 -13.03 -3.67 5.81
N LYS A 106 -13.87 -4.66 5.51
CA LYS A 106 -14.87 -5.19 6.44
C LYS A 106 -14.51 -6.63 6.80
N PRO A 107 -14.51 -7.00 8.08
CA PRO A 107 -13.97 -8.28 8.52
C PRO A 107 -14.91 -9.48 8.33
N GLY A 108 -16.18 -9.27 8.00
CA GLY A 108 -17.16 -10.35 7.84
C GLY A 108 -17.61 -10.98 9.15
N ILE A 109 -17.68 -10.19 10.22
CA ILE A 109 -18.05 -10.65 11.57
C ILE A 109 -19.45 -10.15 11.92
N GLY A 110 -20.31 -11.05 12.37
CA GLY A 110 -21.66 -10.72 12.83
C GLY A 110 -22.66 -10.49 11.70
N PRO A 111 -23.86 -9.98 12.02
CA PRO A 111 -24.95 -9.82 11.06
C PRO A 111 -24.65 -8.75 10.02
N ASN A 112 -25.34 -8.84 8.89
CA ASN A 112 -25.23 -7.86 7.81
C ASN A 112 -25.85 -6.51 8.22
N GLY A 113 -25.33 -5.43 7.64
CA GLY A 113 -25.80 -4.06 7.92
C GLY A 113 -25.07 -3.01 7.10
N HIS A 114 -25.47 -1.75 7.25
CA HIS A 114 -24.86 -0.60 6.58
C HIS A 114 -24.08 0.26 7.56
N GLY A 115 -23.14 1.07 7.04
CA GLY A 115 -22.39 2.05 7.84
C GLY A 115 -20.92 1.69 8.12
N ALA A 116 -20.23 2.63 8.76
CA ALA A 116 -18.81 2.55 9.08
C ALA A 116 -18.51 1.55 10.20
N SER A 117 -19.39 1.43 11.19
CA SER A 117 -19.19 0.52 12.34
C SER A 117 -19.59 -0.92 12.05
N ASN A 118 -20.28 -1.19 10.94
CA ASN A 118 -20.74 -2.54 10.64
C ASN A 118 -19.58 -3.46 10.20
N THR A 119 -19.44 -4.58 10.90
CA THR A 119 -18.42 -5.61 10.63
C THR A 119 -18.91 -6.74 9.74
N GLY A 120 -20.22 -6.96 9.61
CA GLY A 120 -20.78 -8.10 8.89
C GLY A 120 -20.84 -7.91 7.36
N THR A 121 -20.87 -9.03 6.65
CA THR A 121 -20.88 -9.10 5.18
C THR A 121 -21.71 -10.28 4.72
N ALA A 122 -22.46 -10.11 3.62
CA ALA A 122 -23.39 -11.13 3.14
C ALA A 122 -22.75 -12.49 2.83
N HIS A 123 -21.47 -12.51 2.47
CA HIS A 123 -20.73 -13.74 2.16
C HIS A 123 -19.95 -14.31 3.35
N GLY A 124 -20.11 -13.77 4.56
CA GLY A 124 -19.49 -14.30 5.78
C GLY A 124 -17.96 -14.24 5.85
N GLY A 125 -17.32 -13.44 5.00
CA GLY A 125 -15.86 -13.28 4.95
C GLY A 125 -15.44 -11.82 4.76
N VAL A 126 -14.15 -11.59 4.55
CA VAL A 126 -13.65 -10.23 4.36
C VAL A 126 -14.25 -9.61 3.09
N TYR A 127 -14.74 -8.39 3.19
CA TYR A 127 -15.10 -7.54 2.05
C TYR A 127 -14.06 -6.44 1.92
N LEU A 128 -13.54 -6.24 0.72
CA LEU A 128 -12.51 -5.23 0.48
C LEU A 128 -12.84 -4.37 -0.73
N HIS A 129 -12.62 -3.06 -0.61
CA HIS A 129 -12.55 -2.13 -1.74
C HIS A 129 -11.14 -1.57 -1.84
N ALA A 130 -10.66 -1.45 -3.08
CA ALA A 130 -9.45 -0.70 -3.37
C ALA A 130 -9.66 0.80 -3.12
N PRO A 131 -8.59 1.59 -2.97
CA PRO A 131 -8.66 3.04 -3.10
C PRO A 131 -9.33 3.49 -4.41
N TYR A 132 -9.86 4.70 -4.44
CA TYR A 132 -10.33 5.31 -5.69
C TYR A 132 -9.19 5.40 -6.72
N GLY A 133 -9.51 5.15 -7.99
CA GLY A 133 -8.52 5.14 -9.08
C GLY A 133 -7.65 3.88 -9.15
N ASN A 134 -7.56 3.07 -8.09
CA ASN A 134 -6.78 1.83 -8.12
C ASN A 134 -7.49 0.75 -8.96
N ARG A 135 -6.84 0.32 -10.05
CA ARG A 135 -7.37 -0.67 -11.01
C ARG A 135 -6.83 -2.10 -10.80
N SER A 136 -6.07 -2.32 -9.74
CA SER A 136 -5.45 -3.61 -9.42
C SER A 136 -6.47 -4.75 -9.37
N LYS A 137 -6.26 -5.79 -10.17
CA LYS A 137 -7.13 -6.99 -10.18
C LYS A 137 -6.73 -8.01 -9.13
N GLN A 138 -5.55 -7.86 -8.54
CA GLN A 138 -5.05 -8.72 -7.48
C GLN A 138 -4.71 -7.90 -6.24
N VAL A 139 -4.89 -8.52 -5.08
CA VAL A 139 -4.47 -8.01 -3.79
C VAL A 139 -3.84 -9.14 -2.99
N THR A 140 -2.72 -8.87 -2.32
CA THR A 140 -2.01 -9.81 -1.47
C THR A 140 -2.12 -9.38 -0.02
N PHE A 141 -2.60 -10.28 0.83
CA PHE A 141 -2.56 -10.13 2.27
C PHE A 141 -1.27 -10.75 2.78
N TYR A 142 -0.58 -10.03 3.67
CA TYR A 142 0.53 -10.51 4.48
C TYR A 142 0.07 -10.50 5.95
N PHE A 143 0.23 -11.61 6.65
CA PHE A 143 -0.35 -11.83 7.97
C PHE A 143 0.44 -12.82 8.83
N ASN A 144 0.08 -12.92 10.10
CA ASN A 144 0.48 -13.98 11.04
C ASN A 144 -0.76 -14.67 11.57
N ARG A 145 -0.75 -16.00 11.69
CA ARG A 145 -1.80 -16.76 12.37
C ARG A 145 -1.39 -17.14 13.78
#